data_AF-A0A8K0IKQ6-F1
#
_entry.id   AF-A0A8K0IKQ6-F1
#
_cell.length_a   1.000
_cell.length_b   1.000
_cell.length_c   1.000
_cell.angle_alpha   90.00
_cell.angle_beta   90.00
_cell.angle_gamma   90.00
#
_symmetry.space_group_name_H-M   'P 1'
#
loop_
_entity.id
_entity.type
_entity.pdbx_description
1 polymer ?
#
loop_
_entity_poly.entity_id
_entity_poly.type
_entity_poly.pdbx_seq_one_letter_code
_entity_poly.pdbx_strand_id
1 'polypeptide(L)'
;MGKMRAETLLLFFTFSIGIVAGDWNIISYIAKKRDHHRINLQNYCESWRINVELNNIRGFDMVPGECAGYIGKYMTSTQYKVDVQRAAEQTTLFLTNNFRLGGDGKDAWIFDIDDTLLSTVPYFKKHQYG
;
A
#
# COMPACT_ATOMS: atom_id res chain seq x y z
N MET A 1 61.27 -20.69 -34.06
CA MET A 1 61.35 -20.91 -32.60
C MET A 1 60.86 -19.64 -31.93
N GLY A 2 59.78 -19.71 -31.15
CA GLY A 2 59.20 -18.54 -30.46
C GLY A 2 57.69 -18.37 -30.66
N LYS A 3 56.90 -19.28 -30.06
CA LYS A 3 55.45 -19.12 -29.85
C LYS A 3 55.22 -17.93 -28.92
N MET A 4 54.53 -16.88 -29.37
CA MET A 4 53.96 -15.88 -28.46
C MET A 4 52.49 -16.19 -28.18
N ARG A 5 52.17 -16.08 -26.90
CA ARG A 5 51.03 -16.67 -26.21
C ARG A 5 49.73 -15.95 -26.55
N ALA A 6 48.65 -16.73 -26.59
CA ALA A 6 47.29 -16.25 -26.67
C ALA A 6 46.98 -15.36 -25.45
N GLU A 7 46.70 -14.09 -25.72
CA GLU A 7 46.17 -13.15 -24.74
C GLU A 7 44.66 -13.35 -24.64
N THR A 8 44.22 -13.80 -23.48
CA THR A 8 42.81 -14.00 -23.11
C THR A 8 42.11 -12.64 -23.06
N LEU A 9 41.35 -12.29 -24.10
CA LEU A 9 40.44 -11.15 -24.09
C LEU A 9 39.24 -11.43 -23.16
N LEU A 10 39.39 -11.08 -21.89
CA LEU A 10 38.29 -10.96 -20.94
C LEU A 10 37.43 -9.74 -21.32
N LEU A 11 36.35 -9.98 -22.07
CA LEU A 11 35.29 -8.99 -22.29
C LEU A 11 34.55 -8.77 -20.96
N PHE A 12 34.94 -7.72 -20.22
CA PHE A 12 34.11 -7.18 -19.16
C PHE A 12 32.85 -6.59 -19.79
N PHE A 13 31.77 -7.37 -19.84
CA PHE A 13 30.42 -6.85 -20.05
C PHE A 13 30.07 -6.02 -18.81
N THR A 14 30.46 -4.74 -18.80
CA THR A 14 29.89 -3.77 -17.88
C THR A 14 28.45 -3.55 -18.32
N PHE A 15 27.55 -4.40 -17.83
CA PHE A 15 26.12 -4.11 -17.82
C PHE A 15 25.93 -3.00 -16.82
N SER A 16 26.17 -1.76 -17.27
CA SER A 16 25.72 -0.58 -16.58
C SER A 16 24.20 -0.61 -16.64
N ILE A 17 23.57 -1.31 -15.70
CA ILE A 17 22.21 -0.99 -15.30
C ILE A 17 22.34 0.42 -14.78
N GLY A 18 22.06 1.39 -15.65
CA GLY A 18 21.70 2.71 -15.20
C GLY A 18 20.51 2.49 -14.30
N ILE A 19 20.75 2.48 -12.98
CA ILE A 19 19.68 2.72 -12.02
C ILE A 19 19.27 4.15 -12.37
N VAL A 20 18.26 4.29 -13.24
CA VAL A 20 17.46 5.50 -13.26
C VAL A 20 16.72 5.45 -11.93
N ALA A 21 17.42 5.88 -10.88
CA ALA A 21 16.77 6.49 -9.73
C ALA A 21 16.24 7.81 -10.26
N GLY A 22 15.20 7.74 -11.09
CA GLY A 22 14.35 8.87 -11.28
C GLY A 22 13.73 9.07 -9.92
N ASP A 23 14.06 10.18 -9.26
CA ASP A 23 13.38 10.68 -8.07
C ASP A 23 11.92 10.95 -8.43
N TRP A 24 11.15 9.89 -8.66
CA TRP A 24 9.75 9.98 -9.04
C TRP A 24 8.97 10.30 -7.78
N ASN A 25 9.06 11.57 -7.41
CA ASN A 25 8.40 12.13 -6.27
C ASN A 25 7.18 12.87 -6.79
N ILE A 26 6.01 12.26 -6.64
CA ILE A 26 4.74 12.89 -6.98
C ILE A 26 4.52 14.23 -6.26
N ILE A 27 5.13 14.46 -5.09
CA ILE A 27 5.15 15.78 -4.44
C ILE A 27 5.90 16.79 -5.30
N SER A 28 7.02 16.43 -5.93
CA SER A 28 7.77 17.35 -6.80
C SER A 28 6.98 17.68 -8.08
N TYR A 29 6.28 16.69 -8.65
CA TYR A 29 5.38 16.89 -9.78
C TYR A 29 4.20 17.81 -9.43
N ILE A 30 3.57 17.59 -8.27
CA ILE A 30 2.42 18.37 -7.80
C ILE A 30 2.84 19.81 -7.41
N ALA A 31 3.96 19.96 -6.70
CA ALA A 31 4.48 21.26 -6.27
C ALA A 31 4.81 22.18 -7.45
N LYS A 32 5.21 21.60 -8.59
CA LYS A 32 5.52 22.35 -9.82
C LYS A 32 4.27 22.87 -10.54
N LYS A 33 3.07 22.35 -10.24
CA LYS A 33 1.87 22.53 -11.07
C LYS A 33 0.74 23.35 -10.42
N ARG A 34 0.77 23.63 -9.12
CA ARG A 34 -0.32 24.36 -8.43
C ARG A 34 0.18 25.43 -7.47
N ASP A 35 -0.14 26.67 -7.79
CA ASP A 35 -0.13 27.78 -6.84
C ASP A 35 -1.39 27.67 -5.94
N HIS A 36 -1.21 27.95 -4.64
CA HIS A 36 -2.26 28.21 -3.65
C HIS A 36 -3.04 27.09 -2.90
N HIS A 37 -2.58 25.84 -2.84
CA HIS A 37 -2.89 24.93 -1.71
C HIS A 37 -1.60 24.21 -1.29
N ARG A 38 -1.13 24.45 -0.06
CA ARG A 38 0.09 23.82 0.47
C ARG A 38 -0.18 22.33 0.72
N ILE A 39 -0.03 21.53 -0.32
CA ILE A 39 0.06 20.07 -0.19
C ILE A 39 1.33 19.78 0.60
N ASN A 40 1.18 19.06 1.70
CA ASN A 40 2.28 18.61 2.54
C ASN A 40 2.26 17.07 2.57
N LEU A 41 3.30 16.47 3.14
CA LEU A 41 3.41 15.01 3.14
C LEU A 41 2.22 14.35 3.86
N GLN A 42 1.71 14.96 4.93
CA GLN A 42 0.59 14.43 5.69
C GLN A 42 -0.69 14.36 4.85
N ASN A 43 -1.13 15.49 4.29
CA ASN A 43 -2.37 15.51 3.51
C ASN A 43 -2.26 14.73 2.20
N TYR A 44 -1.05 14.62 1.64
CA TYR A 44 -0.77 13.75 0.51
C TYR A 44 -0.97 12.27 0.88
N CYS A 45 -0.37 11.79 1.97
CA CYS A 45 -0.48 10.39 2.37
C CYS A 45 -1.88 10.02 2.90
N GLU A 46 -2.56 10.96 3.57
CA GLU A 46 -3.99 10.84 3.92
C GLU A 46 -4.83 10.68 2.65
N SER A 47 -4.60 11.52 1.65
CA SER A 47 -5.30 11.47 0.36
C SER A 47 -5.00 10.19 -0.41
N TRP A 48 -3.76 9.71 -0.37
CA TRP A 48 -3.38 8.43 -0.97
C TRP A 48 -4.16 7.27 -0.32
N ARG A 49 -4.14 7.17 1.01
CA ARG A 49 -4.84 6.11 1.76
C ARG A 49 -6.33 6.08 1.43
N ILE A 50 -7.02 7.22 1.51
CA ILE A 50 -8.46 7.24 1.23
C ILE A 50 -8.77 6.88 -0.23
N ASN A 51 -7.91 7.23 -1.20
CA ASN A 51 -8.12 6.84 -2.58
C ASN A 51 -7.81 5.36 -2.86
N VAL A 52 -7.01 4.70 -2.02
CA VAL A 52 -6.89 3.23 -1.99
C VAL A 52 -8.19 2.61 -1.47
N GLU A 53 -8.71 3.07 -0.33
CA GLU A 53 -9.97 2.56 0.26
C GLU A 53 -11.17 2.76 -0.67
N LEU A 54 -11.22 3.89 -1.39
CA LEU A 54 -12.26 4.19 -2.38
C LEU A 54 -12.03 3.50 -3.73
N ASN A 55 -10.99 2.68 -3.86
CA ASN A 55 -10.66 1.96 -5.09
C ASN A 55 -10.44 2.89 -6.29
N ASN A 56 -9.92 4.10 -6.08
CA ASN A 56 -9.49 5.03 -7.14
C ASN A 56 -8.03 4.77 -7.53
N ILE A 57 -7.18 4.46 -6.56
CA ILE A 57 -5.81 3.98 -6.76
C ILE A 57 -5.86 2.45 -6.66
N ARG A 58 -5.36 1.77 -7.70
CA ARG A 58 -5.42 0.31 -7.83
C ARG A 58 -4.10 -0.24 -8.31
N GLY A 59 -3.85 -1.53 -8.03
CA GLY A 59 -2.67 -2.23 -8.56
C GLY A 59 -1.35 -1.58 -8.16
N PHE A 60 -1.28 -0.98 -6.97
CA PHE A 60 -0.02 -0.53 -6.41
C PHE A 60 0.68 -1.75 -5.79
N ASP A 61 1.97 -1.90 -6.07
CA ASP A 61 2.75 -3.02 -5.53
C ASP A 61 3.17 -2.78 -4.07
N MET A 62 3.35 -1.52 -3.69
CA MET A 62 3.79 -1.11 -2.36
C MET A 62 3.23 0.26 -1.97
N VAL A 63 3.18 0.52 -0.67
CA VAL A 63 2.92 1.87 -0.13
C VAL A 63 4.03 2.82 -0.64
N PRO A 64 3.70 4.06 -1.08
CA PRO A 64 4.72 5.06 -1.40
C PRO A 64 5.70 5.22 -0.23
N GLY A 65 7.00 5.16 -0.51
CA GLY A 65 8.02 5.13 0.56
C GLY A 65 7.93 6.32 1.51
N GLU A 66 7.58 7.50 0.99
CA GLU A 66 7.34 8.71 1.77
C GLU A 66 6.12 8.62 2.71
N CYS A 67 5.18 7.71 2.44
CA CYS A 67 3.96 7.49 3.22
C CYS A 67 4.03 6.34 4.22
N ALA A 68 5.08 5.51 4.20
CA ALA A 68 5.26 4.41 5.14
C ALA A 68 5.12 4.85 6.61
N GLY A 69 5.72 5.99 6.99
CA GLY A 69 5.62 6.54 8.33
C GLY A 69 4.21 7.04 8.69
N TYR A 70 3.46 7.56 7.72
CA TYR A 70 2.06 7.95 7.90
C TYR A 70 1.17 6.71 8.10
N ILE A 71 1.32 5.71 7.23
CA ILE A 71 0.54 4.46 7.32
C ILE A 71 0.84 3.73 8.63
N GLY A 72 2.10 3.65 9.05
CA GLY A 72 2.45 3.06 10.33
C GLY A 72 1.80 3.75 11.53
N LYS A 73 1.70 5.08 11.51
CA LYS A 73 0.95 5.83 12.52
C LYS A 73 -0.53 5.52 12.45
N TYR A 74 -1.12 5.47 11.27
CA TYR A 74 -2.54 5.13 11.09
C TYR A 74 -2.85 3.72 11.61
N MET A 75 -2.16 2.68 11.14
CA MET A 75 -2.39 1.28 11.51
C MET A 75 -2.21 0.99 13.01
N THR A 76 -1.47 1.84 13.73
CA THR A 76 -1.28 1.72 15.19
C THR A 76 -2.12 2.71 16.00
N SER A 77 -2.90 3.57 15.33
CA SER A 77 -3.71 4.60 15.97
C SER A 77 -5.07 4.09 16.45
N THR A 78 -5.72 4.91 17.27
CA THR A 78 -7.16 4.76 17.59
C THR A 78 -8.03 4.89 16.34
N GLN A 79 -7.62 5.68 15.34
CA GLN A 79 -8.43 5.89 14.13
C GLN A 79 -8.65 4.59 13.37
N TYR A 80 -7.60 3.79 13.13
CA TYR A 80 -7.73 2.48 12.49
C TYR A 80 -8.70 1.56 13.25
N LYS A 81 -8.62 1.52 14.59
CA LYS A 81 -9.54 0.72 15.41
C LYS A 81 -10.99 1.19 15.27
N VAL A 82 -11.22 2.50 15.28
CA VAL A 82 -12.55 3.08 15.14
C VAL A 82 -13.11 2.85 13.74
N ASP A 83 -12.28 2.93 12.70
CA ASP A 83 -12.69 2.67 11.32
C ASP A 83 -13.13 1.21 11.14
N VAL A 84 -12.33 0.25 11.63
CA VAL A 84 -12.68 -1.19 11.63
C VAL A 84 -13.95 -1.46 12.44
N GLN A 85 -14.06 -0.87 13.64
CA GLN A 85 -15.25 -1.01 14.47
C GLN A 85 -16.49 -0.48 13.76
N ARG A 86 -16.39 0.65 13.05
CA ARG A 86 -17.53 1.22 12.34
C ARG A 86 -18.01 0.32 11.20
N ALA A 87 -17.10 -0.31 10.47
CA ALA A 87 -17.46 -1.29 9.43
C ALA A 87 -18.20 -2.50 10.02
N ALA A 88 -17.72 -3.05 11.14
CA ALA A 88 -18.36 -4.16 11.84
C ALA A 88 -19.74 -3.79 12.42
N GLU A 89 -19.87 -2.60 13.02
CA GLU A 89 -21.14 -2.09 13.55
C GLU A 89 -22.18 -1.89 12.45
N GLN A 90 -21.81 -1.32 11.30
CA GLN A 90 -22.73 -1.15 10.17
C GLN A 90 -23.20 -2.50 9.61
N THR A 91 -22.28 -3.46 9.50
CA THR A 91 -22.61 -4.83 9.07
C THR A 91 -23.56 -5.50 10.06
N THR A 92 -23.29 -5.37 11.36
CA THR A 92 -24.14 -5.91 12.42
C THR A 92 -25.53 -5.30 12.36
N LEU A 93 -25.63 -3.98 12.28
CA LEU A 93 -26.90 -3.25 12.18
C LEU A 93 -27.71 -3.71 10.95
N PHE A 94 -27.06 -3.92 9.80
CA PHE A 94 -27.71 -4.45 8.61
C PHE A 94 -28.27 -5.84 8.87
N LEU A 95 -27.46 -6.75 9.42
CA LEU A 95 -27.84 -8.13 9.70
C LEU A 95 -28.97 -8.26 10.72
N THR A 96 -28.99 -7.40 11.75
CA THR A 96 -29.98 -7.49 12.82
C THR A 96 -31.29 -6.76 12.49
N ASN A 97 -31.24 -5.67 11.72
CA ASN A 97 -32.40 -4.78 11.56
C ASN A 97 -32.96 -4.74 10.14
N ASN A 98 -32.16 -5.06 9.12
CA ASN A 98 -32.54 -4.87 7.71
C ASN A 98 -32.54 -6.18 6.91
N PHE A 99 -31.76 -7.16 7.33
CA PHE A 99 -31.69 -8.46 6.66
C PHE A 99 -32.82 -9.39 7.12
N ARG A 100 -33.49 -10.04 6.16
CA ARG A 100 -34.52 -11.04 6.42
C ARG A 100 -33.98 -12.41 6.05
N LEU A 101 -33.90 -13.30 7.03
CA LEU A 101 -33.50 -14.69 6.83
C LEU A 101 -34.50 -15.40 5.91
N GLY A 102 -33.98 -16.26 5.02
CA GLY A 102 -34.79 -17.05 4.09
C GLY A 102 -35.59 -18.17 4.77
N GLY A 103 -35.13 -18.63 5.94
CA GLY A 103 -35.79 -19.69 6.71
C GLY A 103 -35.54 -21.11 6.18
N ASP A 104 -34.69 -21.27 5.17
CA ASP A 104 -34.31 -22.55 4.57
C ASP A 104 -33.00 -23.14 5.16
N GLY A 105 -32.40 -22.44 6.13
CA GLY A 105 -31.15 -22.82 6.77
C GLY A 105 -29.91 -22.65 5.90
N LYS A 106 -30.00 -21.90 4.79
CA LYS A 106 -28.89 -21.70 3.83
C LYS A 106 -28.32 -20.29 3.85
N ASP A 107 -28.84 -19.42 4.73
CA ASP A 107 -28.30 -18.08 4.94
C ASP A 107 -26.85 -18.18 5.44
N ALA A 108 -25.93 -17.51 4.75
CA ALA A 108 -24.52 -17.53 5.05
C ALA A 108 -23.89 -16.14 4.96
N TRP A 109 -22.86 -15.91 5.76
CA TRP A 109 -22.03 -14.71 5.69
C TRP A 109 -20.59 -15.13 5.40
N ILE A 110 -20.00 -14.53 4.39
CA ILE A 110 -18.66 -14.86 3.92
C ILE A 110 -17.70 -13.84 4.50
N PHE A 111 -16.61 -14.31 5.11
CA PHE A 111 -15.53 -13.49 5.63
C PHE A 111 -14.25 -13.87 4.92
N ASP A 112 -13.45 -12.85 4.60
CA ASP A 112 -12.04 -13.03 4.29
C ASP A 112 -11.25 -13.30 5.59
N ILE A 113 -10.01 -13.76 5.46
CA ILE A 113 -9.15 -14.12 6.60
C ILE A 113 -8.18 -12.98 6.90
N ASP A 114 -7.24 -12.71 6.00
CA ASP A 114 -6.14 -11.78 6.24
C ASP A 114 -6.64 -10.32 6.23
N ASP A 115 -6.26 -9.57 7.26
CA ASP A 115 -6.70 -8.20 7.58
C ASP A 115 -8.21 -7.98 7.69
N THR A 116 -9.00 -9.06 7.68
CA THR A 116 -10.43 -9.07 8.01
C THR A 116 -10.69 -9.74 9.36
N LEU A 117 -10.31 -11.02 9.51
CA LEU A 117 -10.43 -11.77 10.76
C LEU A 117 -9.09 -11.84 11.52
N LEU A 118 -7.97 -11.91 10.78
CA LEU A 118 -6.62 -12.02 11.32
C LEU A 118 -5.76 -10.87 10.84
N SER A 119 -5.20 -10.09 11.77
CA SER A 119 -4.38 -8.94 11.39
C SER A 119 -2.96 -9.35 10.96
N THR A 120 -2.54 -8.88 9.78
CA THR A 120 -1.17 -9.00 9.28
C THR A 120 -0.29 -7.81 9.67
N VAL A 121 -0.85 -6.79 10.35
CA VAL A 121 -0.11 -5.61 10.86
C VAL A 121 1.17 -5.97 11.61
N PRO A 122 1.25 -7.01 12.47
CA PRO A 122 2.50 -7.39 13.12
C PRO A 122 3.60 -7.81 12.15
N TYR A 123 3.24 -8.42 11.02
CA TYR A 123 4.17 -8.76 9.94
C TYR A 123 4.63 -7.50 9.22
N PHE A 124 3.70 -6.67 8.74
CA PHE A 124 4.05 -5.45 7.99
C PHE A 124 4.75 -4.39 8.84
N LYS A 125 4.55 -4.36 10.15
CA LYS A 125 5.34 -3.50 11.06
C LYS A 125 6.84 -3.78 10.98
N LYS A 126 7.24 -5.03 10.70
CA LYS A 126 8.66 -5.42 10.49
C LYS A 126 9.15 -5.11 9.08
N HIS A 127 8.22 -4.85 8.16
CA HIS A 127 8.45 -4.56 6.74
C HIS A 127 7.94 -3.16 6.39
N GLN A 128 8.20 -2.18 7.26
CA GLN A 128 7.95 -0.75 7.00
C GLN A 128 6.50 -0.36 6.66
N TYR A 129 5.51 -1.15 7.09
CA TYR A 129 4.08 -0.94 6.87
C TYR A 129 3.65 -0.98 5.39
N GLY A 130 4.35 -1.77 4.58
CA GLY A 130 4.07 -2.04 3.18
C GLY A 130 5.22 -2.83 2.59
#